data_AF-A0A512NJC9-F1
#
_entry.id   AF-A0A512NJC9-F1
#
_cell.length_a   1.000
_cell.length_b   1.000
_cell.length_c   1.000
_cell.angle_alpha   90.00
_cell.angle_beta   90.00
_cell.angle_gamma   90.00
#
_symmetry.space_group_name_H-M   'P 1'
#
loop_
_entity.id
_entity.type
_entity.pdbx_description
1 polymer ?
#
loop_
_entity_poly.entity_id
_entity_poly.type
_entity_poly.pdbx_seq_one_letter_code
_entity_poly.pdbx_strand_id
1 'polypeptide(L)'
;MPRDMNDPTAAISSILREANELICRRLQEARLMVSPVLAIVTPDRKVILRTNVSPEVLRWFGEDLKNIAEKIGAAPKLGKTH
;
A
#
# COMPACT_ATOMS: atom_id res chain seq x y z
N MET A 1 10.86 -4.93 -31.44
CA MET A 1 9.81 -5.38 -30.49
C MET A 1 9.15 -4.13 -29.92
N PRO A 2 7.87 -3.85 -30.23
CA PRO A 2 7.18 -2.74 -29.58
C PRO A 2 6.95 -3.18 -28.13
N ARG A 3 7.50 -2.43 -27.16
CA ARG A 3 7.12 -2.62 -25.75
C ARG A 3 5.62 -2.37 -25.68
N ASP A 4 4.86 -3.31 -25.14
CA ASP A 4 3.47 -3.12 -24.77
C ASP A 4 3.35 -1.88 -23.88
N MET A 5 3.09 -0.74 -24.50
CA MET A 5 2.97 0.57 -23.86
C MET A 5 1.62 0.71 -23.13
N ASN A 6 0.88 -0.41 -22.98
CA ASN A 6 -0.51 -0.47 -22.51
C ASN A 6 -0.76 -1.49 -21.39
N ASP A 7 0.25 -2.11 -20.77
CA ASP A 7 0.00 -2.92 -19.56
C ASP A 7 -0.25 -2.02 -18.34
N PRO A 8 -1.48 -1.94 -17.81
CA PRO A 8 -1.78 -1.11 -16.65
C PRO A 8 -1.00 -1.54 -15.41
N THR A 9 -0.64 -2.83 -15.31
CA THR A 9 0.15 -3.36 -14.19
C THR A 9 1.56 -2.81 -14.21
N ALA A 10 2.19 -2.75 -15.40
CA ALA A 10 3.51 -2.16 -15.58
C ALA A 10 3.49 -0.65 -15.29
N ALA A 11 2.47 0.07 -15.75
CA ALA A 11 2.31 1.49 -15.46
C ALA A 11 2.17 1.75 -13.94
N ILE A 12 1.28 1.03 -13.26
CA ILE A 12 1.10 1.12 -11.80
C ILE A 12 2.39 0.76 -11.06
N SER A 13 3.09 -0.27 -11.53
CA SER A 13 4.38 -0.68 -10.94
C SER A 13 5.45 0.40 -11.07
N SER A 14 5.49 1.15 -12.19
CA SER A 14 6.39 2.31 -12.33
C SER A 14 6.01 3.44 -11.38
N ILE A 15 4.71 3.77 -11.28
CA ILE A 15 4.22 4.81 -10.35
C ILE A 15 4.61 4.46 -8.91
N LEU A 16 4.40 3.20 -8.49
CA LEU A 16 4.78 2.73 -7.15
C LEU A 16 6.30 2.79 -6.93
N ARG A 17 7.10 2.55 -7.96
CA ARG A 17 8.57 2.71 -7.89
C ARG A 17 8.96 4.15 -7.61
N GLU A 18 8.45 5.08 -8.42
CA GLU A 18 8.77 6.50 -8.32
C GLU A 18 8.32 7.06 -6.97
N ALA A 19 7.12 6.67 -6.50
CA ALA A 19 6.62 7.02 -5.18
C ALA A 19 7.51 6.45 -4.06
N ASN A 20 7.93 5.19 -4.17
CA ASN A 20 8.81 4.56 -3.17
C ASN A 20 10.16 5.28 -3.06
N GLU A 21 10.77 5.63 -4.20
CA GLU A 21 12.04 6.36 -4.21
C GLU A 21 11.91 7.72 -3.53
N LEU A 22 10.85 8.47 -3.83
CA LEU A 22 10.58 9.76 -3.19
C LEU A 22 10.35 9.60 -1.67
N ILE A 23 9.52 8.64 -1.27
CA ILE A 23 9.20 8.41 0.15
C ILE A 23 10.45 7.99 0.92
N CYS A 24 11.22 7.02 0.42
CA CYS A 24 12.47 6.61 1.06
C CYS A 24 13.43 7.78 1.24
N ARG A 25 13.56 8.64 0.22
CA ARG A 25 14.38 9.85 0.32
C ARG A 25 13.89 10.79 1.43
N ARG A 26 12.57 11.05 1.51
CA ARG A 26 12.02 11.93 2.56
C ARG A 26 12.16 11.34 3.96
N LEU A 27 11.98 10.04 4.11
CA LEU A 27 12.20 9.34 5.39
C LEU A 27 13.66 9.46 5.84
N GLN A 28 14.60 9.31 4.90
CA GLN A 28 16.02 9.51 5.18
C GLN A 28 16.34 10.95 5.57
N GLU A 29 15.81 11.94 4.84
CA GLU A 29 15.96 13.38 5.17
C GLU A 29 15.40 13.70 6.57
N ALA A 30 14.29 13.07 6.95
CA ALA A 30 13.67 13.19 8.27
C ALA A 30 14.34 12.33 9.37
N ARG A 31 15.37 11.54 9.03
CA ARG A 31 16.06 10.60 9.94
C ARG A 31 15.12 9.57 10.58
N LEU A 32 14.10 9.14 9.85
CA LEU A 32 13.15 8.12 10.28
C LEU A 32 13.57 6.75 9.75
N MET A 33 13.73 5.78 10.66
CA MET A 33 14.07 4.39 10.32
C MET A 33 12.80 3.55 10.15
N VAL A 34 12.07 3.80 9.07
CA VAL A 34 10.83 3.06 8.74
C VAL A 34 10.90 2.53 7.30
N SER A 35 10.29 1.37 7.07
CA SER A 35 10.20 0.78 5.73
C SER A 35 8.81 1.00 5.15
N PRO A 36 8.66 1.72 4.03
CA PRO A 36 7.35 1.95 3.44
C PRO A 36 6.78 0.65 2.84
N VAL A 37 5.45 0.52 2.94
CA VAL A 37 4.65 -0.50 2.28
C VAL A 37 3.66 0.24 1.39
N LEU A 38 3.84 0.20 0.07
CA LEU A 38 2.96 0.87 -0.88
C LEU A 38 2.14 -0.16 -1.64
N ALA A 39 0.82 -0.02 -1.57
CA ALA A 39 -0.11 -0.93 -2.22
C ALA A 39 -1.16 -0.15 -3.01
N ILE A 40 -1.50 -0.65 -4.20
CA ILE A 40 -2.66 -0.21 -4.98
C ILE A 40 -3.59 -1.40 -5.16
N VAL A 41 -4.87 -1.18 -4.89
CA VAL A 41 -5.94 -2.14 -5.17
C VAL A 41 -6.56 -1.77 -6.51
N THR A 42 -6.51 -2.69 -7.46
CA THR A 42 -7.11 -2.52 -8.78
C THR A 42 -8.61 -2.81 -8.75
N PRO A 43 -9.40 -2.36 -9.75
CA PRO A 43 -10.84 -2.62 -9.81
C PRO A 43 -11.22 -4.11 -9.79
N ASP A 44 -10.37 -4.99 -10.30
CA ASP A 44 -10.52 -6.46 -10.24
C ASP A 44 -10.07 -7.06 -8.89
N ARG A 45 -9.91 -6.22 -7.87
CA ARG A 45 -9.53 -6.60 -6.50
C ARG A 45 -8.16 -7.27 -6.39
N LYS A 46 -7.26 -7.03 -7.35
CA LYS A 46 -5.85 -7.44 -7.22
C LYS A 46 -5.08 -6.37 -6.46
N VAL A 47 -4.04 -6.81 -5.76
CA VAL A 47 -3.13 -5.91 -5.04
C VAL A 47 -1.80 -5.88 -5.77
N ILE A 48 -1.38 -4.69 -6.18
CA ILE A 48 -0.02 -4.44 -6.67
C ILE A 48 0.74 -3.81 -5.51
N LEU A 49 1.75 -4.53 -5.02
CA LEU A 49 2.50 -4.20 -3.83
C LEU A 49 3.95 -3.86 -4.18
N ARG A 50 4.46 -2.78 -3.59
CA ARG A 50 5.88 -2.45 -3.55
C ARG A 50 6.30 -2.28 -2.10
N THR A 51 7.25 -3.09 -1.65
CA THR A 51 7.78 -3.01 -0.30
C THR A 51 9.19 -3.55 -0.22
N ASN A 52 9.95 -3.10 0.79
CA ASN A 52 11.28 -3.57 1.11
C ASN A 52 11.31 -4.42 2.40
N VAL A 53 10.15 -4.75 2.97
CA VAL A 53 10.06 -5.57 4.19
C VAL A 53 10.12 -7.06 3.87
N SER A 54 10.51 -7.88 4.86
CA SER A 54 10.53 -9.33 4.71
C SER A 54 9.10 -9.91 4.62
N PRO A 55 8.92 -11.12 4.04
CA PRO A 55 7.61 -11.77 3.97
C PRO A 55 6.96 -11.99 5.34
N GLU A 56 7.75 -12.23 6.38
CA GLU A 56 7.26 -12.40 7.76
C GLU A 56 6.68 -11.11 8.32
N VAL A 57 7.38 -9.99 8.12
CA VAL A 57 6.88 -8.66 8.50
C VAL A 57 5.62 -8.31 7.70
N LEU A 58 5.58 -8.65 6.41
CA LEU A 58 4.41 -8.43 5.57
C LEU A 58 3.20 -9.26 6.03
N ARG A 59 3.41 -10.50 6.46
CA ARG A 59 2.35 -11.35 7.02
C ARG A 59 1.81 -10.74 8.31
N TRP A 60 2.68 -10.31 9.22
CA TRP A 60 2.26 -9.63 10.44
C TRP A 60 1.49 -8.34 10.15
N PHE A 61 1.97 -7.54 9.20
CA PHE A 61 1.27 -6.33 8.74
C PHE A 61 -0.13 -6.63 8.20
N GLY A 62 -0.29 -7.74 7.47
CA GLY A 62 -1.60 -8.19 6.99
C GLY A 62 -2.57 -8.54 8.12
N GLU A 63 -2.11 -9.16 9.21
CA GLU A 63 -2.94 -9.41 10.39
C GLU A 63 -3.32 -8.11 11.09
N ASP A 64 -2.40 -7.14 11.16
CA ASP A 64 -2.71 -5.82 11.73
C ASP A 64 -3.75 -5.06 10.90
N LEU A 65 -3.67 -5.15 9.56
CA LEU A 65 -4.69 -4.57 8.67
C LEU A 65 -6.08 -5.18 8.89
N LYS A 66 -6.19 -6.49 9.17
CA LYS A 66 -7.48 -7.12 9.52
C LYS A 66 -8.05 -6.52 10.80
N ASN A 67 -7.22 -6.39 11.83
CA ASN A 67 -7.63 -5.79 13.10
C ASN A 67 -8.08 -4.33 12.91
N ILE A 68 -7.38 -3.55 12.08
CA ILE A 68 -7.77 -2.18 11.74
C ILE A 68 -9.12 -2.18 11.00
N ALA A 69 -9.32 -3.07 10.03
CA ALA A 69 -10.58 -3.18 9.30
C ALA A 69 -11.76 -3.53 10.21
N GLU A 70 -11.56 -4.46 11.17
CA GLU A 70 -12.57 -4.80 12.18
C GLU A 70 -12.94 -3.58 13.04
N LYS A 71 -11.95 -2.82 13.51
CA LYS A 71 -12.18 -1.59 14.28
C LYS A 71 -12.97 -0.55 13.47
N ILE A 72 -12.64 -0.37 12.19
CA ILE A 72 -13.37 0.53 11.29
C ILE A 72 -14.81 0.05 11.10
N GLY A 73 -15.02 -1.25 10.91
CA GLY A 73 -16.36 -1.85 10.73
C GLY A 73 -17.21 -1.83 12.00
N ALA A 74 -16.59 -1.93 13.17
CA ALA A 74 -17.24 -1.90 14.49
C ALA A 74 -17.53 -0.48 14.98
N ALA A 75 -16.90 0.56 14.40
CA ALA A 75 -17.18 1.94 14.75
C ALA A 75 -18.68 2.24 14.50
N PRO A 76 -19.42 2.79 15.48
CA PRO A 76 -20.82 3.09 15.30
C PRO A 76 -20.97 4.06 14.13
N LYS A 77 -21.88 3.75 13.21
CA LYS A 77 -22.23 4.68 12.12
C LYS A 77 -22.83 5.93 12.78
N LEU A 78 -22.03 6.98 12.88
CA LEU A 78 -22.48 8.30 13.34
C LEU A 78 -23.63 8.75 12.43
N GLY A 79 -24.85 8.73 12.97
CA GLY A 79 -26.04 9.27 12.30
C GLY A 79 -27.19 8.29 12.13
N LYS A 80 -27.86 7.93 13.24
CA LYS A 80 -29.32 7.87 13.31
C LYS A 80 -29.78 8.32 14.70
N THR A 81 -29.70 9.63 14.94
CA THR A 81 -30.56 10.28 15.94
C THR A 81 -31.97 10.30 15.38
N HIS A 82 -32.86 9.56 16.05
CA HIS A 82 -34.31 9.58 15.85
C HIS A 82 -34.92 10.93 16.23
#